data_AF-A0AAU5MWB4-F1
#
_entry.id   AF-A0AAU5MWB4-F1
#
_cell.length_a   1.000
_cell.length_b   1.000
_cell.length_c   1.000
_cell.angle_alpha   90.00
_cell.angle_beta   90.00
_cell.angle_gamma   90.00
#
_symmetry.space_group_name_H-M   'P 1'
#
loop_
_entity.id
_entity.type
_entity.pdbx_description
1 polymer ?
#
loop_
_entity_poly.entity_id
_entity_poly.type
_entity_poly.pdbx_seq_one_letter_code
_entity_poly.pdbx_strand_id
1 'polypeptide(L)'
;MWSTFSLGPLRTDALIVEGDGERAIPAGNVRIEVLDEETELPGEMAGWRDEIEKESAGARDDGRTPPWNGPRYAVESLDVSRAASDERPEVRLRLRPTDYYTFLAAQQLDRAFADGTSPRSRYLDPDDVLRAPAFLQCSFGVNVAVVTADDSLLVTRRSGRVRMAPGLWNSSVNEGLARHIDSEGGNTPDLFAVARRGMREELSVEPEDYTLELLAFVLDVGRRQWGVHFCARLRDLTGADLRARMSRGVADRWEAGRIDYVPFRPVPVIRYLLDPERVGHWAPVAPSLFHLALVRAHGRAPVERAVAQVVRSL
;
A
#
# COMPACT_ATOMS: atom_id res chain seq x y z
N MET A 1 -3.20 10.14 21.67
CA MET A 1 -1.88 9.93 21.01
C MET A 1 -1.98 8.66 20.19
N TRP A 2 -1.87 8.79 18.87
CA TRP A 2 -1.89 7.64 17.96
C TRP A 2 -0.54 6.92 18.01
N SER A 3 -0.55 5.60 17.90
CA SER A 3 0.67 4.81 17.80
C SER A 3 0.76 4.21 16.40
N THR A 4 1.82 4.54 15.67
CA THR A 4 2.14 3.83 14.44
C THR A 4 2.61 2.41 14.74
N PHE A 5 2.64 1.57 13.71
CA PHE A 5 2.93 0.16 13.82
C PHE A 5 4.33 -0.07 14.37
N SER A 6 4.41 -1.01 15.30
CA SER A 6 5.65 -1.38 15.96
C SER A 6 5.68 -2.87 16.23
N LEU A 7 6.87 -3.47 16.10
CA LEU A 7 7.10 -4.88 16.35
C LEU A 7 8.51 -5.05 16.93
N GLY A 8 8.66 -5.28 18.24
CA GLY A 8 9.99 -5.37 18.86
C GLY A 8 10.80 -4.07 18.67
N PRO A 9 11.98 -4.08 18.01
CA PRO A 9 12.73 -2.88 17.64
C PRO A 9 12.25 -2.20 16.35
N LEU A 10 11.44 -2.87 15.52
CA LEU A 10 10.92 -2.32 14.27
C LEU A 10 9.87 -1.24 14.56
N ARG A 11 10.02 -0.08 13.94
CA ARG A 11 9.06 1.04 13.97
C ARG A 11 8.82 1.49 12.54
N THR A 12 7.57 1.75 12.18
CA THR A 12 7.23 2.29 10.86
C THR A 12 6.24 3.44 10.98
N ASP A 13 6.04 4.16 9.88
CA ASP A 13 5.05 5.24 9.78
C ASP A 13 3.62 4.73 9.48
N ALA A 14 3.41 3.41 9.49
CA ALA A 14 2.09 2.85 9.20
C ALA A 14 1.15 3.00 10.39
N LEU A 15 0.06 3.71 10.23
CA LEU A 15 -1.07 3.73 11.14
C LEU A 15 -2.13 2.76 10.63
N ILE A 16 -2.50 1.77 11.43
CA ILE A 16 -3.66 0.92 11.15
C ILE A 16 -4.90 1.68 11.60
N VAL A 17 -5.80 1.98 10.67
CA VAL A 17 -6.98 2.82 10.92
C VAL A 17 -8.22 1.97 11.17
N GLU A 18 -8.38 0.89 10.41
CA GLU A 18 -9.45 -0.09 10.61
C GLU A 18 -8.92 -1.50 10.29
N GLY A 19 -9.40 -2.50 11.02
CA GLY A 19 -8.96 -3.88 10.90
C GLY A 19 -7.84 -4.24 11.86
N ASP A 20 -7.84 -5.49 12.32
CA ASP A 20 -6.94 -5.98 13.35
C ASP A 20 -6.30 -7.34 13.01
N GLY A 21 -6.61 -7.85 11.82
CA GLY A 21 -6.15 -9.14 11.30
C GLY A 21 -6.93 -10.34 11.80
N GLU A 22 -7.75 -10.26 12.85
CA GLU A 22 -8.50 -11.43 13.34
C GLU A 22 -9.68 -11.77 12.42
N ARG A 23 -10.34 -10.72 11.91
CA ARG A 23 -11.48 -10.85 11.00
C ARG A 23 -11.20 -10.11 9.70
N ALA A 24 -11.61 -10.71 8.60
CA ALA A 24 -11.63 -10.02 7.31
C ALA A 24 -12.78 -9.01 7.28
N ILE A 25 -12.52 -7.85 6.67
CA ILE A 25 -13.53 -6.83 6.36
C ILE A 25 -14.28 -7.31 5.11
N PRO A 26 -15.59 -7.57 5.18
CA PRO A 26 -16.36 -8.01 4.02
C PRO A 26 -16.42 -6.93 2.94
N ALA A 27 -16.43 -7.32 1.66
CA ALA A 27 -16.56 -6.35 0.56
C ALA A 27 -17.82 -5.48 0.68
N GLY A 28 -18.95 -6.07 1.11
CA GLY A 28 -20.21 -5.34 1.32
C GLY A 28 -20.17 -4.30 2.44
N ASN A 29 -19.14 -4.31 3.28
CA ASN A 29 -18.94 -3.33 4.35
C ASN A 29 -18.09 -2.14 3.90
N VAL A 30 -17.59 -2.14 2.66
CA VAL A 30 -16.83 -1.03 2.08
C VAL A 30 -17.70 -0.30 1.08
N ARG A 31 -17.95 0.99 1.33
CA ARG A 31 -18.67 1.87 0.43
C ARG A 31 -17.69 2.90 -0.11
N ILE A 32 -17.62 3.01 -1.43
CA ILE A 32 -16.76 3.99 -2.10
C ILE A 32 -17.66 4.99 -2.81
N GLU A 33 -17.31 6.26 -2.71
CA GLU A 33 -17.95 7.35 -3.43
C GLU A 33 -16.87 8.15 -4.14
N VAL A 34 -17.10 8.45 -5.41
CA VAL A 34 -16.23 9.34 -6.20
C VAL A 34 -16.97 10.65 -6.36
N LEU A 35 -16.38 11.72 -5.82
CA LEU A 35 -16.87 13.08 -5.94
C LEU A 35 -16.53 13.63 -7.33
N ASP A 36 -17.37 14.51 -7.87
CA ASP A 36 -17.18 15.06 -9.23
C ASP A 36 -16.04 16.09 -9.31
N GLU A 37 -15.75 16.76 -8.19
CA GLU A 37 -14.79 17.85 -8.11
C GLU A 37 -13.34 17.34 -8.07
N GLU A 38 -12.52 17.80 -9.02
CA GLU A 38 -11.09 17.51 -9.07
C GLU A 38 -10.32 18.18 -7.92
N THR A 39 -9.26 17.52 -7.49
CA THR A 39 -8.38 18.00 -6.42
C THR A 39 -7.42 19.06 -6.96
N GLU A 40 -7.41 20.23 -6.34
CA GLU A 40 -6.53 21.33 -6.72
C GLU A 40 -5.34 21.48 -5.76
N LEU A 41 -4.16 21.77 -6.32
CA LEU A 41 -3.01 22.19 -5.52
C LEU A 41 -3.20 23.63 -5.04
N PRO A 42 -2.78 23.97 -3.81
CA PRO A 42 -2.65 25.36 -3.39
C PRO A 42 -1.75 26.14 -4.35
N GLY A 43 -2.04 27.43 -4.56
CA GLY A 43 -1.28 28.27 -5.50
C GLY A 43 0.21 28.34 -5.23
N GLU A 44 0.64 28.22 -3.97
CA GLU A 44 2.06 28.17 -3.58
C GLU A 44 2.80 26.89 -4.02
N MET A 45 2.07 25.82 -4.34
CA MET A 45 2.60 24.55 -4.86
C MET A 45 2.47 24.43 -6.38
N ALA A 46 1.77 25.35 -7.06
CA ALA A 46 1.58 25.31 -8.51
C ALA A 46 2.92 25.30 -9.27
N GLY A 47 3.89 26.10 -8.82
CA GLY A 47 5.23 26.13 -9.42
C GLY A 47 5.97 24.78 -9.35
N TRP A 48 5.70 23.94 -8.34
CA TRP A 48 6.32 22.62 -8.24
C TRP A 48 5.74 21.65 -9.27
N ARG A 49 4.45 21.78 -9.59
CA ARG A 49 3.83 21.04 -10.68
C ARG A 49 4.41 21.48 -12.03
N ASP A 50 4.61 22.79 -12.24
CA ASP A 50 5.24 23.31 -13.45
C ASP A 50 6.68 22.79 -13.64
N GLU A 51 7.44 22.66 -12.54
CA GLU A 51 8.78 22.05 -12.57
C GLU A 51 8.70 20.59 -13.07
N ILE A 52 7.78 19.79 -12.54
CA ILE A 52 7.57 18.39 -12.93
C ILE A 52 7.17 18.28 -14.42
N GLU A 53 6.29 19.16 -14.89
CA GLU A 53 5.88 19.22 -16.30
C GLU A 53 7.07 19.57 -17.21
N LYS A 54 7.88 20.56 -16.83
CA LYS A 54 9.08 20.96 -17.57
C LYS A 54 10.13 19.83 -17.60
N GLU A 55 10.38 19.17 -16.47
CA GLU A 55 11.29 18.03 -16.40
C GLU A 55 10.83 16.87 -17.31
N SER A 56 9.52 16.59 -17.32
CA SER A 56 8.91 15.58 -18.18
C SER A 56 9.02 15.95 -19.67
N ALA A 57 8.79 17.21 -20.03
CA ALA A 57 8.98 17.69 -21.39
C ALA A 57 10.44 17.56 -21.84
N GLY A 58 11.39 18.03 -21.03
CA GLY A 58 12.83 17.92 -21.32
C GLY A 58 13.32 16.48 -21.43
N ALA A 59 12.74 15.54 -20.66
CA ALA A 59 13.07 14.12 -20.82
C ALA A 59 12.74 13.60 -22.23
N ARG A 60 11.65 14.07 -22.86
CA ARG A 60 11.31 13.72 -24.25
C ARG A 60 12.35 14.26 -25.22
N ASP A 61 12.80 15.48 -25.00
CA ASP A 61 13.81 16.15 -25.83
C ASP A 61 15.18 15.43 -25.74
N ASP A 62 15.50 14.88 -24.57
CA ASP A 62 16.69 14.05 -24.33
C ASP A 62 16.57 12.60 -24.85
N GLY A 63 15.46 12.24 -25.51
CA GLY A 63 15.20 10.88 -25.98
C GLY A 63 14.93 9.85 -24.86
N ARG A 64 14.61 10.32 -23.64
CA ARG A 64 14.19 9.47 -22.50
C ARG A 64 12.67 9.36 -22.46
N THR A 65 12.14 8.24 -21.96
CA THR A 65 10.69 8.09 -21.75
C THR A 65 10.28 8.84 -20.48
N PRO A 66 9.49 9.92 -20.58
CA PRO A 66 9.00 10.63 -19.40
C PRO A 66 7.93 9.83 -18.64
N PRO A 67 7.69 10.17 -17.37
CA PRO A 67 6.52 9.69 -16.67
C PRO A 67 5.24 10.19 -17.34
N TRP A 68 4.32 9.27 -17.63
CA TRP A 68 2.98 9.62 -18.10
C TRP A 68 2.15 10.25 -16.97
N ASN A 69 1.54 11.41 -17.21
CA ASN A 69 0.60 12.03 -16.26
C ASN A 69 -0.76 11.31 -16.29
N GLY A 70 -0.83 10.15 -15.66
CA GLY A 70 -2.04 9.33 -15.63
C GLY A 70 -3.09 9.83 -14.63
N PRO A 71 -4.40 9.69 -14.94
CA PRO A 71 -5.49 9.95 -14.00
C PRO A 71 -5.41 9.09 -12.72
N ARG A 72 -5.64 9.70 -11.55
CA ARG A 72 -5.53 9.11 -10.21
C ARG A 72 -6.65 9.53 -9.26
N TYR A 73 -6.70 8.90 -8.10
CA TYR A 73 -7.59 9.28 -7.01
C TYR A 73 -6.84 9.94 -5.86
N ALA A 74 -7.42 11.00 -5.31
CA ALA A 74 -7.10 11.54 -4.00
C ALA A 74 -8.14 11.06 -2.98
N VAL A 75 -7.70 10.81 -1.75
CA VAL A 75 -8.61 10.49 -0.64
C VAL A 75 -9.12 11.80 -0.02
N GLU A 76 -10.43 12.00 -0.04
CA GLU A 76 -11.10 13.12 0.64
C GLU A 76 -11.33 12.77 2.11
N SER A 77 -11.90 11.60 2.37
CA SER A 77 -12.08 11.09 3.73
C SER A 77 -12.16 9.58 3.75
N LEU A 78 -11.81 9.03 4.92
CA LEU A 78 -12.10 7.67 5.30
C LEU A 78 -12.82 7.71 6.64
N ASP A 79 -14.07 7.28 6.64
CA ASP A 79 -14.94 7.29 7.80
C ASP A 79 -15.27 5.85 8.19
N VAL A 80 -14.97 5.49 9.43
CA VAL A 80 -15.29 4.17 10.00
C VAL A 80 -16.47 4.32 10.93
N SER A 81 -17.53 3.58 10.64
CA SER A 81 -18.71 3.49 11.51
C SER A 81 -18.95 2.03 11.89
N ARG A 82 -19.86 1.77 12.84
CA ARG A 82 -20.26 0.40 13.21
C ARG A 82 -21.74 0.23 12.96
N ALA A 83 -22.12 -0.89 12.34
CA ALA A 83 -23.52 -1.24 12.14
C ALA A 83 -24.21 -1.44 13.50
N ALA A 84 -25.36 -0.80 13.71
CA ALA A 84 -26.08 -0.83 14.99
C ALA A 84 -26.57 -2.25 15.38
N SER A 85 -26.70 -3.15 14.41
CA SER A 85 -27.23 -4.50 14.62
C SER A 85 -26.21 -5.50 15.16
N ASP A 86 -24.93 -5.36 14.82
CA ASP A 86 -23.91 -6.36 15.12
C ASP A 86 -22.49 -5.80 15.30
N GLU A 87 -22.37 -4.48 15.46
CA GLU A 87 -21.13 -3.73 15.65
C GLU A 87 -20.05 -3.94 14.57
N ARG A 88 -20.38 -4.53 13.42
CA ARG A 88 -19.41 -4.71 12.35
C ARG A 88 -18.99 -3.36 11.77
N PRO A 89 -17.68 -3.18 11.46
CA PRO A 89 -17.21 -1.95 10.85
C PRO A 89 -17.81 -1.78 9.46
N GLU A 90 -18.35 -0.60 9.18
CA GLU A 90 -18.67 -0.11 7.84
C GLU A 90 -17.68 1.01 7.51
N VAL A 91 -16.94 0.84 6.41
CA VAL A 91 -15.96 1.82 5.93
C VAL A 91 -16.55 2.61 4.78
N ARG A 92 -16.53 3.94 4.87
CA ARG A 92 -16.89 4.84 3.79
C ARG A 92 -15.64 5.58 3.32
N LEU A 93 -15.28 5.37 2.07
CA LEU A 93 -14.14 5.99 1.41
C LEU A 93 -14.65 6.98 0.37
N ARG A 94 -14.35 8.27 0.56
CA ARG A 94 -14.64 9.31 -0.43
C ARG A 94 -13.38 9.66 -1.20
N LEU A 95 -13.48 9.64 -2.52
CA LEU A 95 -12.39 9.89 -3.43
C LEU A 95 -12.69 11.11 -4.29
N ARG A 96 -11.65 11.85 -4.67
CA ARG A 96 -11.70 12.92 -5.67
C ARG A 96 -10.80 12.57 -6.86
N PRO A 97 -11.17 12.98 -8.09
CA PRO A 97 -10.25 13.00 -9.22
C PRO A 97 -8.97 13.78 -8.91
N THR A 98 -7.84 13.28 -9.40
CA THR A 98 -6.55 13.98 -9.46
C THR A 98 -5.68 13.35 -10.56
N ASP A 99 -4.41 13.73 -10.64
CA ASP A 99 -3.44 13.23 -11.60
C ASP A 99 -2.08 12.90 -10.95
N TYR A 100 -1.19 12.27 -11.73
CA TYR A 100 0.11 11.84 -11.24
C TYR A 100 1.07 12.99 -10.94
N TYR A 101 1.00 14.09 -11.68
CA TYR A 101 1.88 15.24 -11.43
C TYR A 101 1.49 15.99 -10.17
N THR A 102 0.19 16.11 -9.89
CA THR A 102 -0.36 16.61 -8.63
C THR A 102 0.12 15.77 -7.47
N PHE A 103 0.06 14.43 -7.60
CA PHE A 103 0.66 13.51 -6.63
C PHE A 103 2.16 13.78 -6.42
N LEU A 104 2.95 13.88 -7.48
CA LEU A 104 4.40 14.13 -7.36
C LEU A 104 4.72 15.47 -6.67
N ALA A 105 3.94 16.52 -6.95
CA ALA A 105 4.07 17.80 -6.27
C ALA A 105 3.69 17.69 -4.78
N ALA A 106 2.57 17.03 -4.48
CA ALA A 106 2.06 16.83 -3.13
C ALA A 106 2.97 15.95 -2.23
N GLN A 107 3.70 15.00 -2.82
CA GLN A 107 4.63 14.15 -2.08
C GLN A 107 5.88 14.88 -1.56
N GLN A 108 6.11 16.14 -1.94
CA GLN A 108 7.21 16.97 -1.45
C GLN A 108 6.89 17.61 -0.09
N LEU A 109 6.44 16.80 0.88
CA LEU A 109 5.90 17.24 2.16
C LEU A 109 6.87 18.11 2.99
N ASP A 110 8.17 17.87 2.81
CA ASP A 110 9.24 18.53 3.57
C ASP A 110 9.98 19.59 2.75
N ARG A 111 9.56 19.83 1.50
CA ARG A 111 10.13 20.92 0.70
C ARG A 111 9.71 22.25 1.30
N ALA A 112 10.69 23.10 1.58
CA ALA A 112 10.43 24.42 2.13
C ALA A 112 9.77 25.34 1.09
N PHE A 113 8.76 26.07 1.54
CA PHE A 113 8.25 27.27 0.89
C PHE A 113 9.21 28.44 1.10
N ALA A 114 8.93 29.57 0.44
CA ALA A 114 9.76 30.78 0.53
C ALA A 114 9.84 31.37 1.96
N ASP A 115 8.82 31.12 2.78
CA ASP A 115 8.76 31.57 4.18
C ASP A 115 9.41 30.59 5.17
N GLY A 116 10.01 29.49 4.68
CA GLY A 116 10.65 28.46 5.49
C GLY A 116 9.70 27.42 6.10
N THR A 117 8.38 27.57 5.92
CA THR A 117 7.41 26.51 6.25
C THR A 117 7.42 25.41 5.19
N SER A 118 6.74 24.28 5.42
CA SER A 118 6.62 23.18 4.45
C SER A 118 5.17 22.70 4.39
N PRO A 119 4.78 21.91 3.37
CA PRO A 119 3.44 21.33 3.34
C PRO A 119 3.11 20.55 4.61
N ARG A 120 4.10 19.82 5.17
CA ARG A 120 3.94 19.08 6.42
C ARG A 120 3.59 20.00 7.59
N SER A 121 4.27 21.14 7.75
CA SER A 121 4.01 22.04 8.88
C SER A 121 2.80 22.94 8.71
N ARG A 122 2.40 23.23 7.46
CA ARG A 122 1.27 24.14 7.15
C ARG A 122 -0.09 23.42 7.08
N TYR A 123 -0.11 22.18 6.59
CA TYR A 123 -1.37 21.50 6.24
C TYR A 123 -1.66 20.23 7.04
N LEU A 124 -0.72 19.74 7.83
CA LEU A 124 -0.90 18.53 8.64
C LEU A 124 -0.90 18.89 10.12
N ASP A 125 -1.88 18.36 10.83
CA ASP A 125 -1.94 18.43 12.29
C ASP A 125 -1.31 17.17 12.88
N PRO A 126 -0.21 17.27 13.65
CA PRO A 126 0.40 16.10 14.30
C PRO A 126 -0.52 15.45 15.35
N ASP A 127 -1.50 16.18 15.89
CA ASP A 127 -2.45 15.67 16.88
C ASP A 127 -3.71 15.06 16.23
N ASP A 128 -4.04 15.46 15.00
CA ASP A 128 -5.14 14.93 14.18
C ASP A 128 -4.64 14.31 12.86
N VAL A 129 -3.89 13.23 12.98
CA VAL A 129 -3.22 12.56 11.84
C VAL A 129 -4.18 12.01 10.78
N LEU A 130 -5.45 11.78 11.09
CA LEU A 130 -6.43 11.27 10.11
C LEU A 130 -6.97 12.39 9.22
N ARG A 131 -6.92 13.64 9.70
CA ARG A 131 -7.37 14.81 8.96
C ARG A 131 -6.24 15.41 8.15
N ALA A 132 -6.41 15.47 6.83
CA ALA A 132 -5.54 16.22 5.95
C ALA A 132 -6.28 16.56 4.64
N PRO A 133 -5.88 17.63 3.94
CA PRO A 133 -6.53 18.00 2.69
C PRO A 133 -6.26 16.96 1.59
N ALA A 134 -7.25 16.75 0.72
CA ALA A 134 -7.18 15.73 -0.34
C ALA A 134 -5.96 15.86 -1.25
N PHE A 135 -5.49 17.09 -1.53
CA PHE A 135 -4.32 17.32 -2.37
C PHE A 135 -3.05 16.70 -1.79
N LEU A 136 -2.96 16.44 -0.48
CA LEU A 136 -1.84 15.71 0.13
C LEU A 136 -2.04 14.20 0.17
N GLN A 137 -3.16 13.69 -0.33
CA GLN A 137 -3.56 12.29 -0.26
C GLN A 137 -3.84 11.70 -1.65
N CYS A 138 -3.07 12.13 -2.66
CA CYS A 138 -3.27 11.82 -4.09
C CYS A 138 -2.88 10.40 -4.52
N SER A 139 -3.00 9.42 -3.62
CA SER A 139 -2.79 8.01 -3.95
C SER A 139 -3.52 7.11 -2.97
N PHE A 140 -3.99 5.97 -3.48
CA PHE A 140 -4.55 4.88 -2.69
C PHE A 140 -3.92 3.56 -3.14
N GLY A 141 -3.22 2.88 -2.23
CA GLY A 141 -2.52 1.62 -2.51
C GLY A 141 -3.29 0.37 -2.07
N VAL A 142 -3.14 -0.71 -2.80
CA VAL A 142 -3.62 -2.05 -2.47
C VAL A 142 -2.41 -2.96 -2.29
N ASN A 143 -2.21 -3.45 -1.07
CA ASN A 143 -1.06 -4.27 -0.70
C ASN A 143 -1.53 -5.68 -0.38
N VAL A 144 -0.98 -6.69 -1.05
CA VAL A 144 -1.39 -8.10 -0.83
C VAL A 144 -0.23 -8.89 -0.23
N ALA A 145 -0.49 -9.61 0.85
CA ALA A 145 0.35 -10.71 1.34
C ALA A 145 -0.09 -11.99 0.64
N VAL A 146 0.79 -12.61 -0.12
CA VAL A 146 0.51 -13.84 -0.86
C VAL A 146 1.16 -15.03 -0.15
N VAL A 147 0.32 -16.01 0.19
CA VAL A 147 0.72 -17.27 0.81
C VAL A 147 0.45 -18.40 -0.18
N THR A 148 1.48 -19.15 -0.53
CA THR A 148 1.37 -20.30 -1.45
C THR A 148 0.71 -21.51 -0.80
N ALA A 149 0.33 -22.50 -1.60
CA ALA A 149 -0.30 -23.73 -1.14
C ALA A 149 0.59 -24.55 -0.18
N ASP A 150 1.91 -24.42 -0.30
CA ASP A 150 2.93 -25.02 0.58
C ASP A 150 3.34 -24.11 1.76
N ASP A 151 2.46 -23.20 2.18
CA ASP A 151 2.63 -22.28 3.32
C ASP A 151 3.92 -21.43 3.22
N SER A 152 4.23 -20.88 2.05
CA SER A 152 5.29 -19.88 1.88
C SER A 152 4.72 -18.49 1.65
N LEU A 153 5.13 -17.53 2.47
CA LEU A 153 4.86 -16.10 2.30
C LEU A 153 5.84 -15.53 1.28
N LEU A 154 5.30 -14.85 0.27
CA LEU A 154 6.09 -14.08 -0.68
C LEU A 154 6.43 -12.72 -0.10
N VAL A 155 7.69 -12.31 -0.19
CA VAL A 155 8.11 -10.94 0.11
C VAL A 155 8.92 -10.42 -1.07
N THR A 156 8.52 -9.27 -1.61
CA THR A 156 9.23 -8.65 -2.73
C THR A 156 10.19 -7.58 -2.24
N ARG A 157 11.28 -7.38 -2.95
CA ARG A 157 12.15 -6.21 -2.82
C ARG A 157 12.02 -5.40 -4.09
N ARG A 158 11.69 -4.11 -3.98
CA ARG A 158 11.62 -3.22 -5.15
C ARG A 158 13.00 -3.10 -5.78
N SER A 159 13.07 -3.05 -7.11
CA SER A 159 14.36 -2.83 -7.78
C SER A 159 14.97 -1.50 -7.39
N GLY A 160 16.27 -1.33 -7.60
CA GLY A 160 16.94 -0.04 -7.39
C GLY A 160 16.58 1.03 -8.43
N ARG A 161 15.82 0.67 -9.48
CA ARG A 161 15.52 1.51 -10.64
C ARG A 161 14.16 2.20 -10.61
N VAL A 162 13.29 1.84 -9.66
CA VAL A 162 11.98 2.48 -9.51
C VAL A 162 12.10 3.89 -8.90
N ARG A 163 11.25 4.81 -9.36
CA ARG A 163 11.23 6.21 -8.89
C ARG A 163 10.84 6.36 -7.42
N MET A 164 9.95 5.49 -6.93
CA MET A 164 9.47 5.51 -5.53
C MET A 164 9.94 4.29 -4.75
N ALA A 165 10.57 4.55 -3.59
CA ALA A 165 11.05 3.54 -2.64
C ALA A 165 11.99 2.47 -3.23
N PRO A 166 13.07 2.84 -3.94
CA PRO A 166 13.99 1.88 -4.53
C PRO A 166 14.67 1.01 -3.45
N GLY A 167 14.79 -0.29 -3.71
CA GLY A 167 15.53 -1.21 -2.84
C GLY A 167 14.86 -1.58 -1.51
N LEU A 168 13.68 -1.04 -1.19
CA LEU A 168 12.92 -1.41 0.01
C LEU A 168 12.22 -2.76 -0.17
N TRP A 169 12.13 -3.51 0.93
CA TRP A 169 11.26 -4.68 1.04
C TRP A 169 9.81 -4.25 1.14
N ASN A 170 8.92 -4.92 0.41
CA ASN A 170 7.52 -4.53 0.26
C ASN A 170 6.58 -5.74 0.34
N SER A 171 5.27 -5.50 0.17
CA SER A 171 4.24 -6.52 0.04
C SER A 171 4.52 -7.50 -1.11
N SER A 172 3.81 -8.63 -1.11
CA SER A 172 3.94 -9.62 -2.18
C SER A 172 3.46 -9.09 -3.52
N VAL A 173 2.38 -8.29 -3.50
CA VAL A 173 1.84 -7.52 -4.63
C VAL A 173 1.52 -6.10 -4.15
N ASN A 174 1.80 -5.09 -4.96
CA ASN A 174 1.54 -3.69 -4.62
C ASN A 174 0.95 -2.94 -5.83
N GLU A 175 -0.36 -2.69 -5.76
CA GLU A 175 -1.11 -2.04 -6.83
C GLU A 175 -1.62 -0.67 -6.40
N GLY A 176 -1.73 0.27 -7.35
CA GLY A 176 -2.35 1.58 -7.11
C GLY A 176 -3.75 1.65 -7.71
N LEU A 177 -4.66 2.33 -7.02
CA LEU A 177 -5.95 2.70 -7.60
C LEU A 177 -5.74 3.67 -8.79
N ALA A 178 -6.23 3.29 -9.96
CA ALA A 178 -5.99 3.99 -11.22
C ALA A 178 -7.32 4.30 -11.92
N ARG A 179 -7.67 5.59 -12.02
CA ARG A 179 -8.96 6.04 -12.58
C ARG A 179 -9.27 5.52 -13.97
N HIS A 180 -8.27 5.52 -14.84
CA HIS A 180 -8.43 5.12 -16.24
C HIS A 180 -8.70 3.63 -16.43
N ILE A 181 -8.49 2.80 -15.40
CA ILE A 181 -8.71 1.34 -15.42
C ILE A 181 -9.88 0.99 -14.48
N ASP A 182 -9.81 1.46 -13.24
CA ASP A 182 -10.68 1.02 -12.16
C ASP A 182 -12.03 1.78 -12.14
N SER A 183 -12.29 2.63 -13.13
CA SER A 183 -13.57 3.35 -13.28
C SER A 183 -14.10 3.32 -14.71
N GLU A 184 -13.63 2.32 -15.46
CA GLU A 184 -14.13 2.03 -16.79
C GLU A 184 -15.65 1.80 -16.77
N GLY A 185 -16.34 2.39 -17.74
CA GLY A 185 -17.81 2.34 -17.81
C GLY A 185 -18.55 3.22 -16.81
N GLY A 186 -17.87 4.13 -16.10
CA GLY A 186 -18.48 5.04 -15.14
C GLY A 186 -18.76 4.41 -13.77
N ASN A 187 -18.20 3.24 -13.50
CA ASN A 187 -18.36 2.54 -12.24
C ASN A 187 -17.46 3.13 -11.16
N THR A 188 -17.95 3.11 -9.92
CA THR A 188 -17.13 3.33 -8.73
C THR A 188 -16.06 2.24 -8.64
N PRO A 189 -14.81 2.56 -8.25
CA PRO A 189 -13.76 1.57 -8.15
C PRO A 189 -14.05 0.52 -7.06
N ASP A 190 -13.56 -0.70 -7.29
CA ASP A 190 -13.64 -1.84 -6.35
C ASP A 190 -12.23 -2.28 -5.93
N LEU A 191 -11.93 -2.19 -4.63
CA LEU A 191 -10.62 -2.54 -4.08
C LEU A 191 -10.27 -4.02 -4.26
N PHE A 192 -11.27 -4.93 -4.25
CA PHE A 192 -11.04 -6.34 -4.53
C PHE A 192 -10.72 -6.55 -6.02
N ALA A 193 -11.35 -5.81 -6.93
CA ALA A 193 -11.02 -5.86 -8.35
C ALA A 193 -9.57 -5.37 -8.60
N VAL A 194 -9.15 -4.30 -7.91
CA VAL A 194 -7.78 -3.76 -7.98
C VAL A 194 -6.77 -4.77 -7.44
N ALA A 195 -7.05 -5.41 -6.29
CA ALA A 195 -6.21 -6.47 -5.75
C ALA A 195 -6.07 -7.63 -6.76
N ARG A 196 -7.17 -8.07 -7.37
CA ARG A 196 -7.15 -9.14 -8.40
C ARG A 196 -6.36 -8.73 -9.64
N ARG A 197 -6.44 -7.46 -10.06
CA ARG A 197 -5.65 -6.89 -11.15
C ARG A 197 -4.17 -6.99 -10.83
N GLY A 198 -3.73 -6.54 -9.65
CA GLY A 198 -2.34 -6.67 -9.21
C GLY A 198 -1.86 -8.12 -9.17
N MET A 199 -2.68 -9.04 -8.63
CA MET A 199 -2.36 -10.48 -8.60
C MET A 199 -2.15 -11.06 -10.01
N ARG A 200 -2.98 -10.68 -10.98
CA ARG A 200 -2.85 -11.11 -12.37
C ARG A 200 -1.64 -10.47 -13.07
N GLU A 201 -1.42 -9.18 -12.87
CA GLU A 201 -0.35 -8.44 -13.55
C GLU A 201 1.04 -8.85 -13.03
N GLU A 202 1.21 -8.95 -11.71
CA GLU A 202 2.49 -9.25 -11.08
C GLU A 202 2.82 -10.74 -11.00
N LEU A 203 1.83 -11.59 -10.71
CA LEU A 203 2.05 -13.02 -10.45
C LEU A 203 1.44 -13.93 -11.52
N SER A 204 0.71 -13.36 -12.48
CA SER A 204 0.00 -14.12 -13.53
C SER A 204 -0.97 -15.16 -12.99
N VAL A 205 -1.58 -14.94 -11.81
CA VAL A 205 -2.57 -15.85 -11.20
C VAL A 205 -3.99 -15.32 -11.33
N GLU A 206 -4.95 -16.22 -11.52
CA GLU A 206 -6.36 -15.87 -11.73
C GLU A 206 -7.18 -15.99 -10.44
N PRO A 207 -8.34 -15.31 -10.29
CA PRO A 207 -9.13 -15.29 -9.05
C PRO A 207 -9.50 -16.67 -8.49
N GLU A 208 -9.69 -17.67 -9.35
CA GLU A 208 -9.95 -19.06 -8.98
C GLU A 208 -8.75 -19.74 -8.29
N ASP A 209 -7.52 -19.29 -8.58
CA ASP A 209 -6.29 -19.86 -8.01
C ASP A 209 -6.14 -19.55 -6.51
N TYR A 210 -6.95 -18.64 -5.94
CA TYR A 210 -6.78 -18.17 -4.56
C TYR A 210 -8.08 -17.80 -3.83
N THR A 211 -7.93 -17.59 -2.52
CA THR A 211 -8.88 -16.86 -1.68
C THR A 211 -8.30 -15.49 -1.38
N LEU A 212 -9.14 -14.46 -1.24
CA LEU A 212 -8.72 -13.08 -1.03
C LEU A 212 -9.53 -12.43 0.09
N GLU A 213 -8.84 -11.91 1.11
CA GLU A 213 -9.45 -11.30 2.29
C GLU A 213 -8.89 -9.92 2.55
N LEU A 214 -9.75 -8.91 2.71
CA LEU A 214 -9.37 -7.56 3.15
C LEU A 214 -9.15 -7.58 4.66
N LEU A 215 -7.95 -7.19 5.11
CA LEU A 215 -7.53 -7.25 6.51
C LEU A 215 -7.59 -5.90 7.21
N ALA A 216 -7.21 -4.82 6.53
CA ALA A 216 -7.13 -3.50 7.15
C ALA A 216 -7.11 -2.34 6.14
N PHE A 217 -7.51 -1.16 6.63
CA PHE A 217 -7.19 0.14 6.06
C PHE A 217 -6.03 0.76 6.83
N VAL A 218 -5.06 1.30 6.10
CA VAL A 218 -3.82 1.83 6.67
C VAL A 218 -3.44 3.16 6.04
N LEU A 219 -2.76 3.98 6.83
CA LEU A 219 -2.20 5.26 6.41
C LEU A 219 -0.70 5.26 6.69
N ASP A 220 0.12 5.47 5.68
CA ASP A 220 1.49 5.91 5.87
C ASP A 220 1.47 7.39 6.28
N VAL A 221 1.63 7.69 7.57
CA VAL A 221 1.54 9.08 8.07
C VAL A 221 2.74 9.92 7.63
N GLY A 222 3.88 9.29 7.37
CA GLY A 222 5.10 9.93 6.92
C GLY A 222 4.96 10.46 5.49
N ARG A 223 4.33 9.67 4.62
CA ARG A 223 4.13 9.99 3.19
C ARG A 223 2.75 10.46 2.80
N ARG A 224 1.78 10.39 3.73
CA ARG A 224 0.35 10.68 3.52
C ARG A 224 -0.31 9.81 2.45
N GLN A 225 0.09 8.54 2.40
CA GLN A 225 -0.44 7.58 1.44
C GLN A 225 -1.40 6.62 2.13
N TRP A 226 -2.65 6.62 1.68
CA TRP A 226 -3.63 5.63 2.10
C TRP A 226 -3.43 4.31 1.39
N GLY A 227 -3.87 3.24 2.03
CA GLY A 227 -4.02 1.98 1.36
C GLY A 227 -4.78 0.94 2.17
N VAL A 228 -4.81 -0.25 1.62
CA VAL A 228 -5.43 -1.43 2.23
C VAL A 228 -4.50 -2.62 2.20
N HIS A 229 -4.73 -3.51 3.14
CA HIS A 229 -4.02 -4.77 3.29
C HIS A 229 -4.93 -5.93 2.96
N PHE A 230 -4.52 -6.75 2.01
CA PHE A 230 -5.19 -8.01 1.67
C PHE A 230 -4.30 -9.20 2.00
N CYS A 231 -4.90 -10.34 2.32
CA CYS A 231 -4.24 -11.63 2.32
C CYS A 231 -4.82 -12.47 1.18
N ALA A 232 -3.94 -12.96 0.31
CA ALA A 232 -4.27 -13.94 -0.71
C ALA A 232 -3.64 -15.28 -0.36
N ARG A 233 -4.45 -16.35 -0.29
CA ARG A 233 -3.95 -17.71 -0.10
C ARG A 233 -4.21 -18.54 -1.35
N LEU A 234 -3.13 -18.95 -2.01
CA LEU A 234 -3.19 -19.81 -3.19
C LEU A 234 -3.70 -21.19 -2.79
N ARG A 235 -4.53 -21.78 -3.65
CA ARG A 235 -5.17 -23.07 -3.38
C ARG A 235 -4.21 -24.22 -3.66
N ASP A 236 -3.66 -24.25 -4.88
CA ASP A 236 -2.90 -25.39 -5.40
C ASP A 236 -1.46 -25.04 -5.82
N LEU A 237 -1.15 -23.75 -6.00
CA LEU A 237 0.17 -23.30 -6.46
C LEU A 237 1.16 -23.22 -5.31
N THR A 238 2.22 -24.03 -5.38
CA THR A 238 3.37 -23.95 -4.46
C THR A 238 4.28 -22.77 -4.82
N GLY A 239 5.21 -22.44 -3.92
CA GLY A 239 6.24 -21.45 -4.23
C GLY A 239 7.11 -21.83 -5.42
N ALA A 240 7.33 -23.13 -5.67
CA ALA A 240 8.07 -23.60 -6.83
C ALA A 240 7.28 -23.42 -8.14
N ASP A 241 5.99 -23.73 -8.12
CA ASP A 241 5.10 -23.56 -9.29
C ASP A 241 4.99 -22.09 -9.67
N LEU A 242 4.86 -21.21 -8.67
CA LEU A 242 4.77 -19.78 -8.89
C LEU A 242 6.06 -19.22 -9.51
N ARG A 243 7.24 -19.60 -8.99
CA ARG A 243 8.53 -19.25 -9.61
C ARG A 243 8.61 -19.70 -11.07
N ALA A 244 8.19 -20.93 -11.37
CA ALA A 244 8.19 -21.45 -12.74
C ALA A 244 7.15 -20.77 -13.65
N ARG A 245 6.00 -20.35 -13.12
CA ARG A 245 4.99 -19.59 -13.87
C ARG A 245 5.52 -18.21 -14.22
N MET A 246 6.13 -17.54 -13.25
CA MET A 246 6.71 -16.20 -13.42
C MET A 246 7.89 -16.21 -14.40
N SER A 247 8.72 -17.25 -14.42
CA SER A 247 9.82 -17.37 -15.39
C SER A 247 9.37 -17.55 -16.84
N ARG A 248 8.08 -17.85 -17.10
CA ARG A 248 7.50 -17.98 -18.44
C ARG A 248 6.84 -16.68 -18.93
N GLY A 249 6.77 -15.64 -18.09
CA GLY A 249 6.24 -14.33 -18.45
C GLY A 249 7.21 -13.51 -19.31
N VAL A 250 6.75 -12.36 -19.83
CA VAL A 250 7.57 -11.43 -20.60
C VAL A 250 8.63 -10.80 -19.71
N ALA A 251 9.91 -10.92 -20.10
CA ALA A 251 11.07 -10.44 -19.34
C ALA A 251 11.02 -8.95 -18.95
N ASP A 252 10.32 -8.10 -19.72
CA ASP A 252 10.15 -6.67 -19.45
C ASP A 252 9.17 -6.33 -18.32
N ARG A 253 8.35 -7.28 -17.86
CA ARG A 253 7.53 -7.05 -16.65
C ARG A 253 8.39 -7.02 -15.38
N TRP A 254 9.64 -7.48 -15.46
CA TRP A 254 10.55 -7.65 -14.34
C TRP A 254 11.41 -6.41 -14.07
N GLU A 255 10.74 -5.28 -13.81
CA GLU A 255 11.26 -4.24 -12.91
C GLU A 255 11.15 -4.64 -11.43
N ALA A 256 10.52 -5.79 -11.14
CA ALA A 256 10.44 -6.39 -9.81
C ALA A 256 11.83 -6.90 -9.38
N GLY A 257 12.30 -6.45 -8.23
CA GLY A 257 13.53 -6.99 -7.64
C GLY A 257 13.32 -8.39 -7.07
N ARG A 258 14.23 -8.79 -6.18
CA ARG A 258 14.27 -10.11 -5.55
C ARG A 258 12.96 -10.47 -4.85
N ILE A 259 12.51 -11.73 -5.02
CA ILE A 259 11.38 -12.32 -4.27
C ILE A 259 11.93 -13.38 -3.31
N ASP A 260 11.66 -13.20 -2.03
CA ASP A 260 11.95 -14.20 -1.01
C ASP A 260 10.68 -15.01 -0.68
N TYR A 261 10.87 -16.30 -0.40
CA TYR A 261 9.83 -17.22 0.05
C TYR A 261 10.13 -17.59 1.51
N VAL A 262 9.31 -17.10 2.42
CA VAL A 262 9.49 -17.25 3.87
C VAL A 262 8.47 -18.25 4.40
N PRO A 263 8.85 -19.26 5.19
CA PRO A 263 7.86 -20.16 5.79
C PRO A 263 6.80 -19.37 6.56
N PHE A 264 5.53 -19.52 6.19
CA PHE A 264 4.42 -18.74 6.70
C PHE A 264 3.97 -19.24 8.08
N ARG A 265 4.88 -19.10 9.04
CA ARG A 265 4.69 -19.40 10.45
C ARG A 265 5.12 -18.18 11.27
N PRO A 266 4.55 -17.96 12.47
CA PRO A 266 4.85 -16.76 13.25
C PRO A 266 6.35 -16.51 13.47
N VAL A 267 7.09 -17.49 14.00
CA VAL A 267 8.52 -17.30 14.32
C VAL A 267 9.39 -17.00 13.08
N PRO A 268 9.35 -17.77 11.97
CA PRO A 268 10.12 -17.45 10.78
C PRO A 268 9.81 -16.08 10.19
N VAL A 269 8.54 -15.70 10.06
CA VAL A 269 8.16 -14.39 9.50
C VAL A 269 8.60 -13.25 10.41
N ILE A 270 8.42 -13.37 11.73
CA ILE A 270 8.86 -12.32 12.67
C ILE A 270 10.38 -12.17 12.65
N ARG A 271 11.14 -13.28 12.60
CA ARG A 271 12.61 -13.21 12.42
C ARG A 271 12.99 -12.54 11.11
N TYR A 272 12.26 -12.81 10.03
CA TYR A 272 12.48 -12.18 8.74
C TYR A 272 12.24 -10.66 8.79
N LEU A 273 11.16 -10.22 9.45
CA LEU A 273 10.85 -8.80 9.64
C LEU A 273 11.90 -8.06 10.49
N LEU A 274 12.39 -8.72 11.55
CA LEU A 274 13.30 -8.14 12.54
C LEU A 274 14.79 -8.40 12.24
N ASP A 275 15.11 -8.99 11.09
CA ASP A 275 16.49 -9.19 10.66
C ASP A 275 17.23 -7.85 10.67
N PRO A 276 18.40 -7.73 11.32
CA PRO A 276 19.15 -6.47 11.41
C PRO A 276 19.47 -5.83 10.06
N GLU A 277 19.62 -6.63 8.99
CA GLU A 277 19.86 -6.11 7.65
C GLU A 277 18.59 -5.53 7.00
N ARG A 278 17.40 -5.93 7.47
CA ARG A 278 16.10 -5.53 6.89
C ARG A 278 15.31 -4.53 7.72
N VAL A 279 15.51 -4.49 9.03
CA VAL A 279 14.67 -3.72 9.97
C VAL A 279 14.53 -2.23 9.59
N GLY A 280 15.56 -1.62 8.99
CA GLY A 280 15.54 -0.24 8.49
C GLY A 280 15.17 -0.05 7.01
N HIS A 281 14.83 -1.14 6.31
CA HIS A 281 14.71 -1.17 4.84
C HIS A 281 13.33 -1.67 4.37
N TRP A 282 12.29 -1.46 5.16
CA TRP A 282 10.91 -1.81 4.83
C TRP A 282 10.16 -0.62 4.22
N ALA A 283 9.32 -0.90 3.22
CA ALA A 283 8.23 0.00 2.87
C ALA A 283 7.31 0.16 4.11
N PRO A 284 6.88 1.38 4.46
CA PRO A 284 6.32 1.65 5.80
C PRO A 284 5.16 0.74 6.20
N VAL A 285 4.28 0.39 5.25
CA VAL A 285 3.07 -0.41 5.52
C VAL A 285 3.29 -1.93 5.43
N ALA A 286 4.38 -2.39 4.82
CA ALA A 286 4.59 -3.83 4.56
C ALA A 286 4.74 -4.69 5.83
N PRO A 287 5.44 -4.25 6.90
CA PRO A 287 5.50 -5.03 8.13
C PRO A 287 4.15 -5.25 8.80
N SER A 288 3.30 -4.21 8.82
CA SER A 288 1.94 -4.31 9.37
C SER A 288 1.08 -5.30 8.57
N LEU A 289 1.19 -5.30 7.23
CA LEU A 289 0.52 -6.28 6.37
C LEU A 289 0.86 -7.71 6.76
N PHE A 290 2.16 -8.04 6.86
CA PHE A 290 2.59 -9.41 7.16
C PHE A 290 2.23 -9.83 8.59
N HIS A 291 2.30 -8.91 9.55
CA HIS A 291 1.82 -9.18 10.90
C HIS A 291 0.32 -9.49 10.92
N LEU A 292 -0.51 -8.67 10.26
CA LEU A 292 -1.96 -8.90 10.20
C LEU A 292 -2.31 -10.20 9.45
N ALA A 293 -1.57 -10.55 8.40
CA ALA A 293 -1.73 -11.83 7.70
C ALA A 293 -1.42 -13.02 8.63
N LEU A 294 -0.35 -12.93 9.45
CA LEU A 294 -0.07 -13.95 10.47
C LEU A 294 -1.19 -14.05 11.51
N VAL A 295 -1.70 -12.91 11.99
CA VAL A 295 -2.82 -12.89 12.96
C VAL A 295 -4.05 -13.55 12.35
N ARG A 296 -4.34 -13.29 11.07
CA ARG A 296 -5.46 -13.90 10.36
C ARG A 296 -5.35 -15.42 10.28
N ALA A 297 -4.15 -15.93 9.99
CA ALA A 297 -3.93 -17.35 9.78
C ALA A 297 -3.71 -18.15 11.07
N HIS A 298 -3.05 -17.57 12.06
CA HIS A 298 -2.58 -18.26 13.27
C HIS A 298 -3.22 -17.75 14.56
N GLY A 299 -4.04 -16.69 14.50
CA GLY A 299 -4.61 -16.01 15.65
C GLY A 299 -3.62 -15.07 16.35
N ARG A 300 -4.14 -14.06 17.04
CA ARG A 300 -3.34 -13.03 17.73
C ARG A 300 -2.43 -13.61 18.80
N ALA A 301 -2.96 -14.43 19.71
CA ALA A 301 -2.19 -14.90 20.85
C ALA A 301 -0.95 -15.75 20.46
N PRO A 302 -1.01 -16.69 19.50
CA PRO A 302 0.18 -17.36 18.99
C PRO A 302 1.21 -16.43 18.35
N VAL A 303 0.76 -15.41 17.60
CA VAL A 303 1.65 -14.42 16.97
C VAL A 303 2.36 -13.58 18.03
N GLU A 304 1.64 -13.03 19.00
CA GLU A 304 2.23 -12.23 20.08
C GLU A 304 3.25 -13.03 20.91
N ARG A 305 3.00 -14.31 21.17
CA ARG A 305 3.97 -15.19 21.83
C ARG A 305 5.25 -15.34 20.99
N ALA A 306 5.11 -15.51 19.68
CA ALA A 306 6.25 -15.61 18.78
C ALA A 306 7.03 -14.28 18.71
N VAL A 307 6.35 -13.13 18.75
CA VAL A 307 7.00 -11.81 18.83
C VAL A 307 7.85 -11.73 20.08
N ALA A 308 7.25 -11.99 21.25
CA ALA A 308 7.96 -11.95 22.52
C ALA A 308 9.14 -12.94 22.57
N GLN A 309 8.99 -14.12 21.97
CA GLN A 309 10.07 -15.09 21.86
C GLN A 309 11.23 -14.57 21.01
N VAL A 310 10.95 -14.07 19.80
CA VAL A 310 11.99 -13.60 18.88
C VAL A 310 12.70 -12.38 19.46
N VAL A 311 11.95 -11.42 19.99
CA VAL A 311 12.51 -10.19 20.57
C VAL A 311 13.44 -10.47 21.75
N ARG A 312 13.15 -11.47 22.59
CA ARG A 312 14.07 -11.88 23.67
C ARG A 312 15.35 -12.53 23.18
N SER A 313 15.39 -12.98 21.92
CA SER A 313 16.53 -13.67 21.31
C SER A 313 17.32 -12.78 20.34
N LEU A 314 16.90 -11.54 20.14
CA LEU A 314 17.65 -10.50 19.42
C LEU A 314 18.67 -9.86 20.37
#